data_AF-A0A8B7JL26-F1
#
_entry.id   AF-A0A8B7JL26-F1
#
_cell.length_a   1.000
_cell.length_b   1.000
_cell.length_c   1.000
_cell.angle_alpha   90.00
_cell.angle_beta   90.00
_cell.angle_gamma   90.00
#
_symmetry.space_group_name_H-M   'P 1'
#
loop_
_entity.id
_entity.type
_entity.pdbx_description
1 polymer ?
#
loop_
_entity_poly.entity_id
_entity_poly.type
_entity_poly.pdbx_seq_one_letter_code
_entity_poly.pdbx_strand_id
1 'polypeptide(L)'
;MEEVEGDQLPPGHTVSQYETCKIRTIKAGTLEKLVENLLTAFGDNDFTYISIFLSTYRGFASTKEVLELLLDRYGNLESSSCEDDGSQNSSGSKTVLRK
;
A
#
# COMPACT_ATOMS: atom_id res chain seq x y z
N MET A 1 -45.23 18.25 12.70
CA MET A 1 -44.03 19.02 13.04
C MET A 1 -43.67 18.57 14.44
N GLU A 2 -43.23 17.32 14.66
CA GLU A 2 -42.06 16.67 14.04
C GLU A 2 -40.85 17.59 14.11
N GLU A 3 -40.01 17.38 15.12
CA GLU A 3 -38.58 17.67 15.09
C GLU A 3 -37.94 16.56 15.95
N VAL A 4 -37.40 15.56 15.27
CA VAL A 4 -36.76 14.36 15.83
C VAL A 4 -35.35 14.71 16.28
N GLU A 5 -35.04 14.32 17.52
CA GLU A 5 -33.77 13.82 18.04
C GLU A 5 -32.50 14.23 17.25
N GLY A 6 -31.88 15.32 17.67
CA GLY A 6 -30.49 15.59 17.34
C GLY A 6 -29.59 14.68 18.18
N ASP A 7 -28.98 13.69 17.54
CA ASP A 7 -27.95 12.79 18.08
C ASP A 7 -26.82 13.57 18.78
N GLN A 8 -27.00 13.89 20.06
CA GLN A 8 -25.92 14.37 20.92
C GLN A 8 -25.25 13.16 21.57
N LEU A 9 -24.11 12.78 21.00
CA LEU A 9 -23.25 11.75 21.58
C LEU A 9 -22.68 12.22 22.93
N PRO A 10 -22.71 11.37 23.98
CA PRO A 10 -22.32 11.76 25.33
C PRO A 10 -20.80 12.04 25.47
N PRO A 11 -20.42 13.01 26.33
CA PRO A 11 -19.02 13.32 26.61
C PRO A 11 -18.40 12.18 27.43
N GLY A 12 -17.58 11.37 26.77
CA GLY A 12 -16.94 10.18 27.34
C GLY A 12 -16.46 9.18 26.29
N HIS A 13 -16.91 9.33 25.04
CA HIS A 13 -16.41 8.54 23.93
C HIS A 13 -15.11 9.12 23.40
N THR A 14 -13.98 8.58 23.88
CA THR A 14 -12.75 8.63 23.09
C THR A 14 -12.99 7.79 21.84
N VAL A 15 -13.22 8.46 20.71
CA VAL A 15 -13.20 7.79 19.41
C VAL A 15 -11.77 7.31 19.22
N SER A 16 -11.51 6.04 19.54
CA SER A 16 -10.24 5.41 19.21
C SER A 16 -10.15 5.43 17.70
N GLN A 17 -9.30 6.31 17.16
CA GLN A 17 -9.03 6.38 15.74
C GLN A 17 -8.30 5.10 15.35
N TYR A 18 -9.05 4.09 14.94
CA TYR A 18 -8.49 2.88 14.38
C TYR A 18 -7.94 3.21 13.00
N GLU A 19 -6.62 3.36 12.90
CA GLU A 19 -5.96 3.46 11.61
C GLU A 19 -6.16 2.14 10.87
N THR A 20 -6.84 2.20 9.72
CA THR A 20 -7.03 1.02 8.89
C THR A 20 -5.77 0.85 8.05
N CYS A 21 -4.81 0.02 8.50
CA CYS A 21 -3.63 -0.30 7.71
C CYS A 21 -4.05 -1.08 6.45
N LYS A 22 -3.91 -0.46 5.28
CA LYS A 22 -4.07 -1.13 3.99
C LYS A 22 -2.93 -2.14 3.82
N ILE A 23 -3.18 -3.40 4.16
CA ILE A 23 -2.19 -4.48 3.99
C ILE A 23 -2.08 -4.82 2.50
N ARG A 24 -0.98 -4.45 1.84
CA ARG A 24 -0.63 -4.99 0.52
C ARG A 24 -0.15 -6.42 0.72
N THR A 25 -0.92 -7.40 0.24
CA THR A 25 -0.53 -8.81 0.30
C THR A 25 0.50 -9.09 -0.78
N ILE A 26 1.73 -9.44 -0.40
CA ILE A 26 2.73 -9.92 -1.35
C ILE A 26 2.41 -11.37 -1.68
N LYS A 27 1.80 -11.58 -2.84
CA LYS A 27 1.53 -12.92 -3.37
C LYS A 27 2.72 -13.33 -4.23
N ALA A 28 3.73 -13.95 -3.60
CA ALA A 28 4.89 -14.62 -4.21
C ALA A 28 5.52 -13.92 -5.44
N GLY A 29 6.54 -13.09 -5.22
CA GLY A 29 7.40 -12.54 -6.27
C GLY A 29 8.80 -13.18 -6.25
N THR A 30 9.57 -13.02 -7.33
CA THR A 30 11.02 -13.30 -7.32
C THR A 30 11.70 -12.46 -6.24
N LEU A 31 12.92 -12.85 -5.81
CA LEU A 31 13.72 -12.08 -4.85
C LEU A 31 13.80 -10.60 -5.24
N GLU A 32 13.97 -10.33 -6.53
CA GLU A 32 13.98 -8.99 -7.11
C GLU A 32 12.72 -8.21 -6.72
N LYS A 33 11.52 -8.77 -6.90
CA LYS A 33 10.26 -8.06 -6.61
C LYS A 33 10.06 -7.81 -5.11
N LEU A 34 10.54 -8.73 -4.26
CA LEU A 34 10.53 -8.53 -2.81
C LEU A 34 11.42 -7.37 -2.38
N VAL A 35 12.63 -7.29 -2.96
CA VAL A 35 13.55 -6.18 -2.69
C VAL A 35 13.02 -4.87 -3.30
N GLU A 36 12.19 -4.92 -4.36
CA GLU A 36 11.56 -3.72 -4.95
C GLU A 36 10.59 -3.13 -3.95
N ASN A 37 9.70 -4.00 -3.46
CA ASN A 37 8.73 -3.61 -2.47
C ASN A 37 9.40 -3.18 -1.15
N LEU A 38 10.59 -3.69 -0.84
CA LEU A 38 11.37 -3.21 0.32
C LEU A 38 11.76 -1.74 0.16
N LEU A 39 12.21 -1.34 -1.02
CA LEU A 39 12.54 0.06 -1.32
C LEU A 39 11.29 0.95 -1.29
N THR A 40 10.17 0.47 -1.85
CA THR A 40 8.87 1.17 -1.75
C THR A 40 8.43 1.30 -0.30
N ALA A 41 8.49 0.23 0.49
CA ALA A 41 8.16 0.23 1.91
C ALA A 41 9.04 1.18 2.74
N PHE A 42 10.32 1.32 2.36
CA PHE A 42 11.21 2.30 2.98
C PHE A 42 10.76 3.75 2.72
N GLY A 43 10.29 4.06 1.50
CA GLY A 43 9.69 5.37 1.18
C GLY A 43 8.35 5.60 1.87
N ASP A 44 7.53 4.55 1.97
CA ASP A 44 6.19 4.58 2.58
C ASP A 44 6.23 4.48 4.13
N ASN A 45 7.42 4.34 4.73
CA ASN A 45 7.61 4.08 6.17
C ASN A 45 6.87 2.83 6.69
N ASP A 46 6.69 1.82 5.85
CA ASP A 46 6.12 0.53 6.23
C ASP A 46 7.19 -0.33 6.94
N PHE A 47 7.43 0.01 8.22
CA PHE A 47 8.36 -0.71 9.08
C PHE A 47 7.93 -2.16 9.34
N THR A 48 6.65 -2.48 9.18
CA THR A 48 6.15 -3.84 9.32
C THR A 48 6.71 -4.72 8.21
N TYR A 49 6.57 -4.28 6.95
CA TYR A 49 7.15 -5.01 5.82
C TYR A 49 8.67 -5.11 5.92
N ILE A 50 9.35 -4.01 6.26
CA ILE A 50 10.81 -3.97 6.42
C ILE A 50 11.26 -5.00 7.47
N SER A 51 10.59 -5.02 8.63
CA SER A 51 10.90 -5.95 9.72
C SER A 51 10.68 -7.41 9.30
N ILE A 52 9.55 -7.72 8.68
CA ILE A 52 9.22 -9.07 8.21
C ILE A 52 10.25 -9.55 7.19
N PHE A 53 10.57 -8.73 6.18
CA PHE A 53 11.54 -9.07 5.16
C PHE A 53 12.93 -9.33 5.77
N LEU A 54 13.45 -8.38 6.57
CA LEU A 54 14.78 -8.50 7.18
C LEU A 54 14.89 -9.67 8.17
N SER A 55 13.78 -10.08 8.77
CA SER A 55 13.75 -11.23 9.69
C SER A 55 13.69 -12.57 8.96
N THR A 56 13.17 -12.61 7.72
CA THR A 56 12.85 -13.88 7.04
C THR A 56 13.67 -14.13 5.76
N TYR A 57 14.36 -13.13 5.21
CA TYR A 57 15.04 -13.25 3.91
C TYR A 57 16.08 -14.36 3.83
N ARG A 58 16.74 -14.71 4.95
CA ARG A 58 17.71 -15.81 4.99
C ARG A 58 17.13 -17.19 4.68
N GLY A 59 15.81 -17.34 4.72
CA GLY A 59 15.15 -18.59 4.33
C GLY A 59 15.12 -18.82 2.82
N PHE A 60 15.32 -17.77 2.01
CA PHE A 60 15.17 -17.84 0.55
C PHE A 60 16.28 -17.11 -0.23
N ALA A 61 17.17 -16.38 0.42
CA ALA A 61 18.25 -15.63 -0.21
C ALA A 61 19.45 -15.43 0.72
N SER A 62 20.62 -15.13 0.15
CA SER A 62 21.80 -14.69 0.89
C SER A 62 21.84 -13.16 1.06
N THR A 63 22.56 -12.69 2.08
CA THR A 63 22.77 -11.24 2.29
C THR A 63 23.48 -10.59 1.10
N LYS A 64 24.33 -11.34 0.38
CA LYS A 64 25.02 -10.84 -0.82
C LYS A 64 24.04 -10.55 -1.94
N GLU A 65 23.18 -11.50 -2.27
CA GLU A 65 22.17 -11.34 -3.33
C GLU A 65 21.22 -10.18 -3.03
N VAL A 66 20.76 -10.06 -1.77
CA VAL A 66 19.92 -8.93 -1.34
C VAL A 66 20.64 -7.60 -1.50
N LEU A 67 21.91 -7.52 -1.09
CA LEU A 67 22.69 -6.29 -1.17
C LEU A 67 22.99 -5.90 -2.63
N GLU A 68 23.33 -6.87 -3.48
CA GLU A 68 23.54 -6.64 -4.91
C GLU A 68 22.28 -6.10 -5.58
N LEU A 69 21.12 -6.70 -5.32
CA LEU A 69 19.84 -6.22 -5.86
C LEU A 69 19.44 -4.84 -5.32
N LEU A 70 19.78 -4.54 -4.07
CA LEU A 70 19.57 -3.21 -3.50
C LEU A 70 20.43 -2.17 -4.21
N LEU A 71 21.73 -2.46 -4.39
CA LEU A 71 22.68 -1.55 -5.03
C LEU A 71 22.36 -1.33 -6.51
N ASP A 72 22.07 -2.42 -7.25
CA ASP A 72 21.68 -2.38 -8.66
C ASP A 72 20.46 -1.49 -8.87
N ARG A 73 19.41 -1.70 -8.06
CA ARG A 73 18.23 -0.86 -8.15
C ARG A 73 18.43 0.55 -7.63
N TYR A 74 19.22 0.79 -6.60
CA TYR A 74 19.50 2.16 -6.16
C TYR A 74 20.26 2.94 -7.25
N GLY A 75 21.12 2.27 -8.00
CA GLY A 75 21.80 2.84 -9.17
C GLY A 75 20.86 3.09 -10.36
N ASN A 76 19.83 2.26 -10.53
CA ASN A 76 18.89 2.35 -11.65
C ASN A 76 17.60 3.16 -11.35
N LEU A 77 17.27 3.39 -10.06
CA LEU A 77 16.06 4.08 -9.59
C LEU A 77 15.98 5.55 -10.04
N GLU A 78 17.12 6.17 -10.34
CA GLU A 78 17.20 7.51 -10.96
C GLU A 78 16.46 7.59 -12.31
N SER A 79 16.07 6.46 -12.92
CA SER A 79 15.42 6.40 -14.23
C SER A 79 13.91 6.11 -14.22
N SER A 80 13.31 5.69 -13.09
CA SER A 80 11.95 5.12 -13.06
C SER A 80 10.94 5.91 -12.22
N SER A 81 11.03 7.24 -12.18
CA SER A 81 9.95 8.07 -11.66
C SER A 81 8.83 8.18 -12.69
N CYS A 82 7.58 8.10 -12.22
CA CYS A 82 6.31 8.22 -12.95
C CYS A 82 5.75 6.90 -13.51
N GLU A 83 4.61 6.42 -12.98
CA GLU A 83 3.23 6.67 -13.48
C GLU A 83 2.27 6.41 -12.29
N ASP A 84 1.64 7.45 -11.71
CA ASP A 84 0.25 7.88 -11.94
C ASP A 84 -0.77 6.72 -11.98
N ASP A 85 -1.40 6.40 -10.84
CA ASP A 85 -2.63 5.60 -10.82
C ASP A 85 -3.82 6.52 -11.15
N GLY A 86 -3.97 6.82 -12.43
CA GLY A 86 -5.14 7.46 -13.01
C GLY A 86 -6.39 6.60 -12.78
N SER A 87 -7.25 7.09 -11.90
CA SER A 87 -8.56 6.53 -11.56
C SER A 87 -9.39 6.12 -12.77
N GLN A 88 -9.55 4.81 -12.99
CA GLN A 88 -10.55 4.28 -13.92
C GLN A 88 -11.88 4.10 -13.19
N ASN A 89 -12.71 5.14 -13.19
CA ASN A 89 -14.16 4.95 -13.11
C ASN A 89 -14.75 5.37 -14.47
N SER A 90 -15.05 4.36 -15.29
CA SER A 90 -15.93 4.51 -16.44
C SER A 90 -16.78 3.25 -16.49
N SER A 91 -17.94 3.31 -15.85
CA SER A 91 -19.05 2.42 -16.17
C SER A 91 -20.21 3.27 -16.64
N GLY A 92 -20.20 3.54 -17.95
CA GLY A 92 -21.29 4.21 -18.63
C GLY A 92 -22.55 3.35 -18.59
N SER A 93 -23.56 3.81 -17.85
CA SER A 93 -24.92 3.30 -18.01
C SER A 93 -25.63 4.14 -19.06
N LYS A 94 -25.71 3.63 -20.28
CA LYS A 94 -26.55 4.17 -21.35
C LYS A 94 -28.01 3.90 -21.00
N THR A 95 -28.81 4.94 -20.77
CA THR A 95 -30.28 4.83 -20.82
C THR A 95 -30.78 5.51 -22.08
N VAL A 96 -31.16 4.68 -23.06
CA VAL A 96 -31.95 5.06 -24.23
C VAL A 96 -33.37 5.33 -23.76
N LEU A 97 -33.84 6.58 -23.86
CA LEU A 97 -35.26 6.91 -23.81
C LEU A 97 -35.72 7.18 -25.24
N ARG A 98 -36.48 6.22 -25.79
CA ARG A 98 -37.18 6.33 -27.07
C ARG A 98 -38.58 6.91 -26.84
N LYS A 99 -38.89 7.88 -27.69
CA LYS A 99 -40.21 8.37 -28.14
C LYS A 99 -41.05 9.18 -27.15
#